data_AF-A0A4Q5T4X6-F1
#
_entry.id   AF-A0A4Q5T4X6-F1
#
_cell.length_a   1.000
_cell.length_b   1.000
_cell.length_c   1.000
_cell.angle_alpha   90.00
_cell.angle_beta   90.00
_cell.angle_gamma   90.00
#
_symmetry.space_group_name_H-M   'P 1'
#
loop_
_entity.id
_entity.type
_entity.pdbx_description
1 polymer ?
#
loop_
_entity_poly.entity_id
_entity_poly.type
_entity_poly.pdbx_seq_one_letter_code
_entity_poly.pdbx_strand_id
1 'polypeptide(L)'
;MAGLDYKKFTVGVEEEYMVIDPLTRELKSHEQKIVQEGQKIIMDKVKAEMHQAVVEVGTDICADVDEAFMDVATLRKTISGIADELGLWVGASGTHPFSHWESQLITEHIRYNEIVNELQEAARSNLIFGLHVHVGMETREMAIHIANSARYFLPHIFALSTNSPFWEGRLTGYKSFRTKVFDKFPRTGIPDYFESIEAYDNYIKLLVKTNCIDNAKKIWWDLRVHPFFNTVEFRICDIPMTVQETITITALFQAICGKLYKLHSQNLNFQMYSRALLNENKWRASRYGIDGTLIDFGKESEVNTRVLIYELLDFVDDVIPHLGSQHAISHVHKMLEQGTGADRQLKVFEETKS
;
A
#
# COMPACT_ATOMS: atom_id res chain seq x y z
N MET A 1 -29.52 -20.64 0.60
CA MET A 1 -28.83 -19.33 0.55
C MET A 1 -28.46 -19.10 -0.90
N ALA A 2 -28.91 -17.99 -1.50
CA ALA A 2 -28.39 -17.60 -2.81
C ALA A 2 -26.87 -17.49 -2.69
N GLY A 3 -26.13 -18.07 -3.65
CA GLY A 3 -24.67 -18.02 -3.63
C GLY A 3 -24.20 -16.56 -3.65
N LEU A 4 -23.33 -16.19 -2.71
CA LEU A 4 -22.70 -14.87 -2.71
C LEU A 4 -21.89 -14.69 -4.00
N ASP A 5 -22.04 -13.55 -4.67
CA ASP A 5 -21.30 -13.25 -5.88
C ASP A 5 -19.97 -12.58 -5.53
N TYR A 6 -18.89 -13.35 -5.58
CA TYR A 6 -17.54 -12.86 -5.34
C TYR A 6 -16.89 -12.22 -6.58
N LYS A 7 -17.51 -12.31 -7.77
CA LYS A 7 -16.93 -11.80 -9.02
C LYS A 7 -16.84 -10.27 -9.06
N LYS A 8 -17.50 -9.58 -8.13
CA LYS A 8 -17.43 -8.11 -7.97
C LYS A 8 -16.15 -7.64 -7.29
N PHE A 9 -15.45 -8.53 -6.57
CA PHE A 9 -14.18 -8.22 -5.91
C PHE A 9 -13.00 -8.30 -6.89
N THR A 10 -13.08 -7.56 -7.99
CA THR A 10 -11.94 -7.36 -8.89
C THR A 10 -10.79 -6.68 -8.14
N VAL A 11 -9.56 -6.80 -8.65
CA VAL A 11 -8.39 -6.19 -8.04
C VAL A 11 -7.66 -5.28 -9.01
N GLY A 12 -7.12 -4.19 -8.50
CA GLY A 12 -6.17 -3.33 -9.21
C GLY A 12 -4.97 -3.05 -8.32
N VAL A 13 -3.76 -3.07 -8.88
CA VAL A 13 -2.52 -2.92 -8.13
C VAL A 13 -1.73 -1.75 -8.69
N GLU A 14 -1.32 -0.82 -7.83
CA GLU A 14 -0.39 0.26 -8.16
C GLU A 14 0.91 0.08 -7.36
N GLU A 15 2.05 0.12 -8.06
CA GLU A 15 3.39 0.01 -7.46
C GLU A 15 4.23 1.24 -7.82
N GLU A 16 4.82 1.86 -6.79
CA GLU A 16 5.74 2.98 -6.94
C GLU A 16 7.18 2.47 -6.81
N TYR A 17 8.04 2.70 -7.81
CA TYR A 17 9.44 2.30 -7.76
C TYR A 17 10.39 3.48 -7.74
N MET A 18 11.57 3.21 -7.19
CA MET A 18 12.67 4.17 -7.16
C MET A 18 13.60 3.97 -8.36
N VAL A 19 14.04 5.07 -8.96
CA VAL A 19 15.00 5.06 -10.06
C VAL A 19 16.41 5.35 -9.53
N ILE A 20 17.36 4.51 -9.90
CA ILE A 20 18.69 4.43 -9.30
C ILE A 20 19.77 4.58 -10.37
N ASP A 21 20.83 5.33 -10.06
CA ASP A 21 22.07 5.31 -10.85
C ASP A 21 22.87 4.02 -10.54
N PRO A 22 23.18 3.16 -11.54
CA PRO A 22 23.91 1.91 -11.29
C PRO A 22 25.32 2.10 -10.71
N LEU A 23 25.96 3.26 -10.94
CA LEU A 23 27.31 3.56 -10.47
C LEU A 23 27.32 4.08 -9.03
N THR A 24 26.53 5.13 -8.75
CA THR A 24 26.51 5.74 -7.41
C THR A 24 25.55 5.03 -6.46
N ARG A 25 24.58 4.29 -7.00
CA ARG A 25 23.44 3.69 -6.30
C ARG A 25 22.52 4.71 -5.63
N GLU A 26 22.68 5.99 -5.93
CA GLU A 26 21.78 7.05 -5.47
C GLU A 26 20.53 7.12 -6.35
N LEU A 27 19.50 7.77 -5.83
CA LEU A 27 18.32 8.12 -6.61
C LEU A 27 18.69 9.10 -7.70
N LYS A 28 18.14 8.83 -8.89
CA LYS A 28 18.42 9.61 -10.09
C LYS A 28 17.13 10.01 -10.78
N SER A 29 17.06 11.26 -11.21
CA SER A 29 15.98 11.72 -12.08
C SER A 29 15.99 10.94 -13.39
N HIS A 30 14.83 10.46 -13.81
CA HIS A 30 14.65 9.89 -15.15
C HIS A 30 14.14 10.90 -16.18
N GLU A 31 13.98 12.18 -15.82
CA GLU A 31 13.53 13.27 -16.71
C GLU A 31 12.30 12.91 -17.57
N GLN A 32 11.34 12.18 -17.00
CA GLN A 32 10.16 11.66 -17.72
C GLN A 32 10.44 10.61 -18.82
N LYS A 33 11.69 10.24 -19.10
CA LYS A 33 12.06 9.28 -20.17
C LYS A 33 11.46 7.89 -19.95
N ILE A 34 11.57 7.33 -18.75
CA ILE A 34 10.95 6.02 -18.44
C ILE A 34 9.43 6.05 -18.66
N VAL A 35 8.78 7.14 -18.25
CA VAL A 35 7.33 7.30 -18.44
C VAL A 35 6.98 7.45 -19.92
N GLN A 36 7.74 8.23 -20.68
CA GLN A 36 7.53 8.43 -22.12
C GLN A 36 7.70 7.15 -22.93
N GLU A 37 8.75 6.37 -22.67
CA GLU A 37 8.94 5.08 -23.32
C GLU A 37 7.92 4.04 -22.83
N GLY A 38 7.60 4.05 -21.53
CA GLY A 38 6.57 3.20 -20.93
C GLY A 38 5.21 3.40 -21.59
N GLN A 39 4.80 4.66 -21.82
CA GLN A 39 3.54 5.00 -22.48
C GLN A 39 3.43 4.47 -23.92
N LYS A 40 4.55 4.18 -24.60
CA LYS A 40 4.54 3.56 -25.93
C LYS A 40 4.29 2.05 -25.89
N ILE A 41 4.61 1.40 -24.77
CA ILE A 41 4.58 -0.07 -24.62
C ILE A 41 3.37 -0.51 -23.79
N ILE A 42 3.12 0.17 -22.68
CA ILE A 42 2.09 -0.11 -21.66
C ILE A 42 1.30 1.17 -21.38
N MET A 43 0.61 1.63 -22.44
CA MET A 43 -0.21 2.85 -22.46
C MET A 43 -1.14 2.95 -21.23
N ASP A 44 -1.25 4.14 -20.66
CA ASP A 44 -2.07 4.47 -19.48
C ASP A 44 -1.73 3.74 -18.17
N LYS A 45 -0.79 2.78 -18.20
CA LYS A 45 -0.33 2.02 -17.02
C LYS A 45 0.90 2.60 -16.34
N VAL A 46 1.53 3.64 -16.89
CA VAL A 46 2.75 4.26 -16.33
C VAL A 46 2.49 5.73 -16.10
N LYS A 47 2.73 6.21 -14.88
CA LYS A 47 2.50 7.61 -14.54
C LYS A 47 3.74 8.25 -13.96
N ALA A 48 3.85 9.54 -14.23
CA ALA A 48 4.80 10.43 -13.61
C ALA A 48 4.36 10.77 -12.20
N GLU A 49 5.25 10.61 -11.23
CA GLU A 49 5.00 11.03 -9.85
C GLU A 49 5.64 12.39 -9.53
N MET A 50 5.33 12.91 -8.34
CA MET A 50 5.77 14.24 -7.90
C MET A 50 7.30 14.39 -7.96
N HIS A 51 8.06 13.39 -7.54
CA HIS A 51 9.52 13.38 -7.63
C HIS A 51 9.99 12.66 -8.90
N GLN A 52 10.97 13.24 -9.59
CA GLN A 52 11.46 12.70 -10.87
C GLN A 52 12.26 11.39 -10.75
N ALA A 53 12.50 10.91 -9.52
CA ALA A 53 13.14 9.62 -9.25
C ALA A 53 12.12 8.52 -8.91
N VAL A 54 10.83 8.77 -9.13
CA VAL A 54 9.72 7.86 -8.83
C VAL A 54 8.98 7.52 -10.12
N VAL A 55 8.71 6.23 -10.32
CA VAL A 55 7.86 5.73 -11.41
C VAL A 55 6.71 4.94 -10.81
N GLU A 56 5.47 5.35 -11.07
CA GLU A 56 4.27 4.58 -10.71
C GLU A 56 3.86 3.72 -11.90
N VAL A 57 3.54 2.45 -11.64
CA VAL A 57 2.78 1.62 -12.57
C VAL A 57 1.50 1.09 -11.94
N GLY A 58 0.47 0.94 -12.76
CA GLY A 58 -0.82 0.40 -12.35
C GLY A 58 -1.27 -0.72 -13.29
N THR A 59 -1.85 -1.78 -12.74
CA THR A 59 -2.53 -2.82 -13.53
C THR A 59 -3.81 -2.28 -14.14
N ASP A 60 -4.36 -3.02 -15.10
CA ASP A 60 -5.79 -2.89 -15.41
C ASP A 60 -6.65 -3.40 -14.23
N ILE A 61 -7.97 -3.34 -14.40
CA ILE A 61 -8.89 -4.01 -13.49
C ILE A 61 -8.83 -5.52 -13.78
N CYS A 62 -8.19 -6.26 -12.88
CA CYS A 62 -8.04 -7.71 -12.96
C CYS A 62 -9.23 -8.43 -12.29
N ALA A 63 -9.69 -9.52 -12.89
CA ALA A 63 -10.78 -10.34 -12.35
C ALA A 63 -10.38 -11.04 -11.04
N ASP A 64 -9.12 -11.45 -10.94
CA ASP A 64 -8.56 -12.19 -9.80
C ASP A 64 -7.05 -11.92 -9.65
N VAL A 65 -6.45 -12.60 -8.67
CA VAL A 65 -5.03 -12.45 -8.32
C VAL A 65 -4.08 -13.09 -9.34
N ASP A 66 -4.55 -14.03 -10.15
CA ASP A 66 -3.75 -14.66 -11.21
C ASP A 66 -3.56 -13.69 -12.38
N GLU A 67 -4.63 -13.01 -12.80
CA GLU A 67 -4.55 -11.94 -13.80
C GLU A 67 -3.68 -10.78 -13.30
N ALA A 68 -3.84 -10.38 -12.03
CA ALA A 68 -2.98 -9.36 -11.41
C ALA A 68 -1.50 -9.79 -11.36
N PHE A 69 -1.21 -11.07 -11.09
CA PHE A 69 0.16 -11.58 -11.12
C PHE A 69 0.81 -11.40 -12.49
N MET A 70 0.10 -11.77 -13.55
CA MET A 70 0.60 -11.66 -14.92
C MET A 70 0.83 -10.20 -15.33
N ASP A 71 -0.08 -9.30 -14.95
CA ASP A 71 0.04 -7.88 -15.28
C ASP A 71 1.19 -7.22 -14.49
N VAL A 72 1.26 -7.41 -13.17
CA VAL A 72 2.36 -6.88 -12.34
C VAL A 72 3.72 -7.42 -12.81
N ALA A 73 3.83 -8.70 -13.14
CA ALA A 73 5.07 -9.27 -13.66
C ALA A 73 5.49 -8.63 -15.00
N THR A 74 4.52 -8.36 -15.87
CA THR A 74 4.75 -7.70 -17.16
C THR A 74 5.19 -6.25 -16.95
N LEU A 75 4.51 -5.50 -16.08
CA LEU A 75 4.84 -4.12 -15.72
C LEU A 75 6.25 -4.00 -15.15
N ARG A 76 6.59 -4.80 -14.14
CA ARG A 76 7.95 -4.83 -13.54
C ARG A 76 9.02 -5.12 -14.57
N LYS A 77 8.81 -6.16 -15.41
CA LYS A 77 9.77 -6.52 -16.47
C LYS A 77 9.95 -5.39 -17.47
N THR A 78 8.86 -4.72 -17.84
CA THR A 78 8.86 -3.66 -18.86
C THR A 78 9.60 -2.43 -18.35
N ILE A 79 9.27 -1.96 -17.15
CA ILE A 79 9.93 -0.79 -16.54
C ILE A 79 11.40 -1.06 -16.23
N SER A 80 11.74 -2.25 -15.74
CA SER A 80 13.14 -2.64 -15.54
C SER A 80 13.90 -2.68 -16.87
N GLY A 81 13.30 -3.16 -17.96
CA GLY A 81 13.93 -3.19 -19.27
C GLY A 81 14.17 -1.79 -19.85
N ILE A 82 13.15 -0.92 -19.78
CA ILE A 82 13.27 0.49 -20.21
C ILE A 82 14.36 1.21 -19.41
N ALA A 83 14.41 1.01 -18.09
CA ALA A 83 15.44 1.62 -17.26
C ALA A 83 16.85 1.15 -17.66
N ASP A 84 17.03 -0.16 -17.92
CA ASP A 84 18.31 -0.72 -18.35
C ASP A 84 18.79 -0.14 -19.69
N GLU A 85 17.89 0.01 -20.67
CA GLU A 85 18.18 0.67 -21.96
C GLU A 85 18.61 2.14 -21.80
N LEU A 86 18.14 2.80 -20.74
CA LEU A 86 18.50 4.18 -20.38
C LEU A 86 19.72 4.26 -19.45
N GLY A 87 20.35 3.14 -19.09
CA GLY A 87 21.49 3.08 -18.18
C GLY A 87 21.11 3.38 -16.72
N LEU A 88 19.89 3.02 -16.32
CA LEU A 88 19.31 3.21 -15.00
C LEU A 88 18.89 1.87 -14.39
N TRP A 89 18.77 1.82 -13.06
CA TRP A 89 18.18 0.70 -12.34
C TRP A 89 16.87 1.10 -11.68
N VAL A 90 16.06 0.11 -11.33
CA VAL A 90 14.79 0.28 -10.62
C VAL A 90 14.82 -0.55 -9.34
N GLY A 91 14.41 0.04 -8.22
CA GLY A 91 14.40 -0.61 -6.90
C GLY A 91 13.02 -0.60 -6.25
N ALA A 92 12.76 -1.63 -5.44
CA ALA A 92 11.52 -1.80 -4.68
C ALA A 92 11.81 -1.87 -3.16
N SER A 93 11.66 -0.71 -2.50
CA SER A 93 11.78 -0.52 -1.04
C SER A 93 10.99 0.73 -0.66
N GLY A 94 10.35 0.74 0.51
CA GLY A 94 9.44 1.83 0.91
C GLY A 94 10.14 3.19 1.04
N THR A 95 11.46 3.16 1.25
CA THR A 95 12.37 4.30 1.22
C THR A 95 13.66 3.91 0.52
N HIS A 96 14.39 4.88 -0.02
CA HIS A 96 15.77 4.67 -0.43
C HIS A 96 16.70 4.71 0.79
N PRO A 97 17.68 3.79 0.93
CA PRO A 97 18.46 3.68 2.17
C PRO A 97 19.31 4.91 2.52
N PHE A 98 19.93 5.55 1.53
CA PHE A 98 20.91 6.62 1.78
C PHE A 98 20.81 7.90 0.94
N SER A 99 19.87 7.99 0.00
CA SER A 99 19.74 9.19 -0.83
C SER A 99 19.09 10.30 -0.03
N HIS A 100 19.58 11.54 -0.19
CA HIS A 100 19.01 12.72 0.46
C HIS A 100 17.89 13.30 -0.39
N TRP A 101 16.70 13.50 0.19
CA TRP A 101 15.54 14.05 -0.51
C TRP A 101 15.79 15.48 -1.04
N GLU A 102 16.65 16.26 -0.39
CA GLU A 102 16.99 17.64 -0.78
C GLU A 102 17.61 17.73 -2.17
N SER A 103 18.28 16.66 -2.61
CA SER A 103 18.92 16.57 -3.93
C SER A 103 17.94 16.25 -5.06
N GLN A 104 16.69 15.91 -4.74
CA GLN A 104 15.75 15.32 -5.69
C GLN A 104 14.87 16.37 -6.34
N LEU A 105 14.73 16.26 -7.66
CA LEU A 105 13.96 17.20 -8.47
C LEU A 105 12.47 16.87 -8.43
N ILE A 106 11.64 17.91 -8.44
CA ILE A 106 10.19 17.81 -8.58
C ILE A 106 9.84 17.81 -10.07
N THR A 107 8.89 16.97 -10.48
CA THR A 107 8.35 16.93 -11.84
C THR A 107 7.63 18.24 -12.15
N GLU A 108 7.94 18.85 -13.30
CA GLU A 108 7.27 20.08 -13.73
C GLU A 108 5.81 19.81 -14.12
N HIS A 109 4.89 20.03 -13.17
CA HIS A 109 3.46 19.92 -13.38
C HIS A 109 2.71 20.84 -12.41
N ILE A 110 1.66 21.52 -12.88
CA ILE A 110 0.91 22.54 -12.11
C ILE A 110 0.44 21.98 -10.76
N ARG A 111 -0.17 20.79 -10.78
CA ARG A 111 -0.64 20.09 -9.57
C ARG A 111 0.46 19.86 -8.53
N TYR A 112 1.68 19.50 -8.96
CA TYR A 112 2.79 19.24 -8.05
C TYR A 112 3.35 20.53 -7.47
N ASN A 113 3.45 21.59 -8.29
CA ASN A 113 3.86 22.92 -7.83
C ASN A 113 2.89 23.47 -6.78
N GLU A 114 1.58 23.28 -6.96
CA GLU A 114 0.58 23.66 -5.96
C GLU A 114 0.75 22.88 -4.65
N ILE A 115 0.99 21.56 -4.70
CA ILE A 115 1.21 20.74 -3.51
C ILE A 115 2.49 21.17 -2.78
N VAL A 116 3.59 21.43 -3.49
CA VAL A 116 4.84 21.90 -2.90
C VAL A 116 4.67 23.28 -2.29
N ASN A 117 3.91 24.17 -2.93
CA ASN A 117 3.60 25.49 -2.38
C ASN A 117 2.69 25.42 -1.14
N GLU A 118 1.77 24.45 -1.08
CA GLU A 118 0.87 24.24 0.06
C GLU A 118 1.60 23.61 1.26
N LEU A 119 2.38 22.55 1.02
CA LEU A 119 2.94 21.69 2.06
C LEU A 119 4.43 21.92 2.34
N GLN A 120 5.11 22.71 1.50
CA GLN A 120 6.52 23.10 1.68
C GLN A 120 7.44 21.88 1.90
N GLU A 121 8.24 21.88 2.96
CA GLU A 121 9.20 20.80 3.28
C GLU A 121 8.54 19.43 3.44
N ALA A 122 7.28 19.37 3.89
CA ALA A 122 6.58 18.10 4.02
C ALA A 122 6.49 17.42 2.64
N ALA A 123 6.03 18.14 1.60
CA ALA A 123 5.99 17.61 0.24
C ALA A 123 7.37 17.30 -0.32
N ARG A 124 8.35 18.19 -0.13
CA ARG A 124 9.71 17.98 -0.66
C ARG A 124 10.39 16.73 -0.10
N SER A 125 10.15 16.43 1.18
CA SER A 125 10.72 15.26 1.85
C SER A 125 9.92 13.97 1.64
N ASN A 126 8.82 13.99 0.88
CA ASN A 126 7.95 12.84 0.64
C ASN A 126 8.46 11.90 -0.45
N LEU A 127 9.65 11.34 -0.25
CA LEU A 127 10.30 10.44 -1.19
C LEU A 127 10.14 8.99 -0.72
N ILE A 128 8.95 8.45 -0.94
CA ILE A 128 8.51 7.13 -0.48
C ILE A 128 7.88 6.33 -1.61
N PHE A 129 7.83 5.02 -1.42
CA PHE A 129 7.39 4.07 -2.44
C PHE A 129 6.40 3.06 -1.85
N GLY A 130 5.16 3.10 -2.31
CA GLY A 130 4.06 2.30 -1.80
C GLY A 130 3.62 1.18 -2.72
N LEU A 131 2.83 0.30 -2.11
CA LEU A 131 1.90 -0.59 -2.82
C LEU A 131 0.48 -0.10 -2.51
N HIS A 132 -0.29 0.20 -3.55
CA HIS A 132 -1.72 0.44 -3.43
C HIS A 132 -2.52 -0.72 -4.04
N VAL A 133 -3.56 -1.16 -3.34
CA VAL A 133 -4.44 -2.23 -3.81
C VAL A 133 -5.87 -1.71 -3.81
N HIS A 134 -6.50 -1.75 -4.96
CA HIS A 134 -7.93 -1.50 -5.14
C HIS A 134 -8.67 -2.83 -5.13
N VAL A 135 -9.73 -2.92 -4.32
CA VAL A 135 -10.68 -4.03 -4.37
C VAL A 135 -12.02 -3.49 -4.83
N GLY A 136 -12.54 -4.05 -5.92
CA GLY A 136 -13.85 -3.73 -6.50
C GLY A 136 -14.99 -3.98 -5.53
N MET A 137 -15.98 -3.09 -5.56
CA MET A 137 -17.18 -3.15 -4.73
C MET A 137 -18.42 -2.99 -5.60
N GLU A 138 -19.49 -3.70 -5.23
CA GLU A 138 -20.78 -3.59 -5.92
C GLU A 138 -21.37 -2.19 -5.79
N THR A 139 -21.32 -1.62 -4.58
CA THR A 139 -21.83 -0.28 -4.28
C THR A 139 -20.91 0.47 -3.32
N ARG A 140 -21.04 1.80 -3.27
CA ARG A 140 -20.27 2.64 -2.35
C ARG A 140 -20.70 2.46 -0.89
N GLU A 141 -21.97 2.12 -0.66
CA GLU A 141 -22.50 1.77 0.67
C GLU A 141 -21.83 0.50 1.21
N MET A 142 -21.65 -0.51 0.35
CA MET A 142 -20.89 -1.70 0.71
C MET A 142 -19.40 -1.37 0.93
N ALA A 143 -18.85 -0.50 0.09
CA ALA A 143 -17.46 -0.05 0.21
C ALA A 143 -17.19 0.62 1.56
N ILE A 144 -18.06 1.52 2.04
CA ILE A 144 -17.86 2.18 3.35
C ILE A 144 -18.07 1.20 4.51
N HIS A 145 -19.03 0.27 4.39
CA HIS A 145 -19.23 -0.78 5.38
C HIS A 145 -17.99 -1.65 5.55
N ILE A 146 -17.45 -2.15 4.43
CA ILE A 146 -16.22 -2.95 4.40
C ILE A 146 -15.04 -2.11 4.88
N ALA A 147 -14.88 -0.88 4.41
CA ALA A 147 -13.77 -0.03 4.79
C ALA A 147 -13.73 0.22 6.31
N ASN A 148 -14.88 0.47 6.94
CA ASN A 148 -14.96 0.64 8.39
C ASN A 148 -14.40 -0.56 9.15
N SER A 149 -14.79 -1.77 8.76
CA SER A 149 -14.34 -3.01 9.41
C SER A 149 -12.89 -3.36 9.04
N ALA A 150 -12.50 -3.12 7.79
CA ALA A 150 -11.19 -3.45 7.25
C ALA A 150 -10.04 -2.71 7.94
N ARG A 151 -10.31 -1.55 8.56
CA ARG A 151 -9.34 -0.77 9.34
C ARG A 151 -8.62 -1.60 10.40
N TYR A 152 -9.30 -2.56 11.02
CA TYR A 152 -8.71 -3.45 12.03
C TYR A 152 -7.56 -4.31 11.48
N PHE A 153 -7.69 -4.76 10.24
CA PHE A 153 -6.73 -5.69 9.63
C PHE A 153 -5.52 -4.98 9.04
N LEU A 154 -5.57 -3.66 8.84
CA LEU A 154 -4.47 -2.89 8.22
C LEU A 154 -3.11 -3.13 8.89
N PRO A 155 -2.97 -3.08 10.24
CA PRO A 155 -1.66 -3.32 10.87
C PRO A 155 -1.11 -4.73 10.66
N HIS A 156 -1.98 -5.74 10.50
CA HIS A 156 -1.58 -7.13 10.28
C HIS A 156 -0.92 -7.28 8.90
N ILE A 157 -1.58 -6.75 7.87
CA ILE A 157 -1.05 -6.76 6.50
C ILE A 157 0.17 -5.84 6.37
N PHE A 158 0.13 -4.69 7.05
CA PHE A 158 1.24 -3.75 7.05
C PHE A 158 2.52 -4.38 7.60
N ALA A 159 2.43 -5.17 8.68
CA ALA A 159 3.57 -5.90 9.23
C ALA A 159 4.25 -6.81 8.20
N LEU A 160 3.46 -7.53 7.38
CA LEU A 160 3.97 -8.38 6.27
C LEU A 160 4.67 -7.57 5.18
N SER A 161 4.20 -6.35 4.90
CA SER A 161 4.72 -5.51 3.81
C SER A 161 5.96 -4.68 4.18
N THR A 162 6.38 -4.66 5.45
CA THR A 162 7.47 -3.78 5.90
C THR A 162 8.76 -3.96 5.07
N ASN A 163 9.24 -2.87 4.48
CA ASN A 163 10.37 -2.89 3.54
C ASN A 163 11.11 -1.55 3.50
N SER A 164 11.26 -0.85 4.63
CA SER A 164 11.96 0.45 4.67
C SER A 164 12.69 0.73 5.99
N PRO A 165 13.73 -0.05 6.36
CA PRO A 165 14.41 0.13 7.64
C PRO A 165 15.43 1.29 7.68
N PHE A 166 15.80 1.84 6.51
CA PHE A 166 16.83 2.87 6.36
C PHE A 166 16.26 4.19 5.85
N TRP A 167 16.91 5.30 6.23
CA TRP A 167 16.59 6.64 5.75
C TRP A 167 17.81 7.55 5.88
N GLU A 168 18.18 8.24 4.80
CA GLU A 168 19.31 9.20 4.78
C GLU A 168 20.61 8.63 5.36
N GLY A 169 20.90 7.35 5.05
CA GLY A 169 22.15 6.67 5.39
C GLY A 169 22.15 6.10 6.79
N ARG A 170 21.01 6.14 7.48
CA ARG A 170 20.88 5.70 8.87
C ARG A 170 19.94 4.52 9.00
N LEU A 171 20.34 3.58 9.84
CA LEU A 171 19.42 2.59 10.41
C LEU A 171 18.44 3.31 11.33
N THR A 172 17.16 3.33 10.95
CA THR A 172 16.13 4.13 11.63
C THR A 172 15.62 3.49 12.92
N GLY A 173 15.83 2.17 13.05
CA GLY A 173 15.20 1.34 14.08
C GLY A 173 13.77 0.92 13.73
N TYR A 174 13.17 1.38 12.63
CA TYR A 174 11.87 0.90 12.14
C TYR A 174 12.04 -0.24 11.14
N LYS A 175 11.01 -1.06 10.96
CA LYS A 175 10.90 -2.00 9.81
C LYS A 175 10.25 -1.32 8.61
N SER A 176 9.31 -0.39 8.85
CA SER A 176 8.81 0.55 7.84
C SER A 176 8.95 1.98 8.32
N PHE A 177 9.90 2.72 7.76
CA PHE A 177 10.09 4.15 8.00
C PHE A 177 9.27 5.01 7.03
N ARG A 178 8.80 4.44 5.91
CA ARG A 178 7.88 5.10 4.96
C ARG A 178 6.74 5.85 5.64
N THR A 179 6.06 5.19 6.59
CA THR A 179 4.94 5.85 7.30
C THR A 179 5.38 7.07 8.09
N LYS A 180 6.61 7.11 8.63
CA LYS A 180 7.11 8.23 9.43
C LYS A 180 7.44 9.44 8.56
N VAL A 181 7.88 9.20 7.32
CA VAL A 181 8.02 10.25 6.31
C VAL A 181 6.65 10.82 5.96
N PHE A 182 5.65 9.94 5.77
CA PHE A 182 4.30 10.33 5.38
C PHE A 182 3.49 11.03 6.48
N ASP A 183 3.76 10.75 7.76
CA ASP A 183 3.07 11.34 8.92
C ASP A 183 3.12 12.90 8.94
N LYS A 184 4.03 13.51 8.17
CA LYS A 184 4.13 14.98 8.01
C LYS A 184 2.96 15.58 7.22
N PHE A 185 2.28 14.77 6.39
CA PHE A 185 1.16 15.24 5.58
C PHE A 185 -0.12 15.34 6.42
N PRO A 186 -0.98 16.35 6.16
CA PRO A 186 -2.28 16.41 6.81
C PRO A 186 -3.20 15.31 6.27
N ARG A 187 -4.17 14.86 7.07
CA ARG A 187 -5.21 13.89 6.64
C ARG A 187 -4.62 12.54 6.17
N THR A 188 -3.60 12.07 6.87
CA THR A 188 -2.98 10.76 6.69
C THR A 188 -3.35 9.77 7.79
N GLY A 189 -2.92 8.51 7.64
CA GLY A 189 -3.11 7.45 8.61
C GLY A 189 -4.42 6.69 8.45
N ILE A 190 -4.74 5.84 9.43
CA ILE A 190 -5.97 5.04 9.41
C ILE A 190 -7.17 6.01 9.42
N PRO A 191 -8.16 5.84 8.52
CA PRO A 191 -9.32 6.73 8.46
C PRO A 191 -10.15 6.67 9.75
N ASP A 192 -11.04 7.64 9.95
CA ASP A 192 -12.06 7.57 11.00
C ASP A 192 -13.25 6.67 10.58
N TYR A 193 -14.12 6.38 11.54
CA TYR A 193 -15.38 5.66 11.25
C TYR A 193 -16.39 6.63 10.64
N PHE A 194 -17.10 6.18 9.61
CA PHE A 194 -18.24 6.90 9.04
C PHE A 194 -19.49 6.02 9.09
N GLU A 195 -20.57 6.54 9.65
CA GLU A 195 -21.83 5.81 9.81
C GLU A 195 -22.49 5.42 8.48
N SER A 196 -22.26 6.22 7.43
CA SER A 196 -22.83 6.00 6.10
C SER A 196 -21.96 6.62 5.00
N ILE A 197 -22.28 6.30 3.74
CA ILE A 197 -21.60 6.90 2.60
C ILE A 197 -21.92 8.41 2.49
N GLU A 198 -23.12 8.83 2.89
CA GLU A 198 -23.51 10.24 2.93
C GLU A 198 -22.73 11.02 3.98
N ALA A 199 -22.47 10.42 5.15
CA ALA A 199 -21.61 11.04 6.16
C ALA A 199 -20.18 11.26 5.62
N TYR A 200 -19.64 10.27 4.91
CA TYR A 200 -18.35 10.36 4.23
C TYR A 200 -18.34 11.47 3.15
N ASP A 201 -19.36 11.50 2.29
CA ASP A 201 -19.49 12.51 1.24
C ASP A 201 -19.69 13.91 1.81
N ASN A 202 -20.41 14.05 2.91
CA ASN A 202 -20.60 15.33 3.60
C ASN A 202 -19.29 15.83 4.21
N TYR A 203 -18.46 14.94 4.77
CA TYR A 203 -17.11 15.29 5.22
C TYR A 203 -16.25 15.83 4.07
N ILE A 204 -16.22 15.13 2.92
CA ILE A 204 -15.50 15.60 1.73
C ILE A 204 -16.03 16.96 1.26
N LYS A 205 -17.36 17.09 1.11
CA LYS A 205 -18.00 18.33 0.68
C LYS A 205 -17.67 19.50 1.59
N LEU A 206 -17.60 19.28 2.90
CA LEU A 206 -17.21 20.30 3.86
C LEU A 206 -15.79 20.77 3.59
N LEU A 207 -14.82 19.85 3.47
CA LEU A 207 -13.42 20.19 3.21
C LEU A 207 -13.21 20.93 1.88
N VAL A 208 -13.95 20.53 0.84
CA VAL A 208 -13.93 21.24 -0.46
C VAL A 208 -14.53 22.63 -0.31
N LYS A 209 -15.70 22.75 0.32
CA LYS A 209 -16.39 24.02 0.53
C LYS A 209 -15.58 25.03 1.36
N THR A 210 -14.75 24.54 2.29
CA THR A 210 -13.88 25.38 3.13
C THR A 210 -12.47 25.54 2.56
N ASN A 211 -12.23 25.14 1.30
CA ASN A 211 -10.94 25.23 0.61
C ASN A 211 -9.78 24.49 1.32
N CYS A 212 -10.09 23.45 2.11
CA CYS A 212 -9.07 22.61 2.72
C CYS A 212 -8.46 21.61 1.72
N ILE A 213 -9.24 21.23 0.70
CA ILE A 213 -8.82 20.38 -0.42
C ILE A 213 -9.56 20.83 -1.70
N ASP A 214 -8.96 20.60 -2.86
CA ASP A 214 -9.58 20.79 -4.17
C ASP A 214 -10.52 19.63 -4.53
N ASN A 215 -10.16 18.42 -4.16
CA ASN A 215 -10.96 17.21 -4.33
C ASN A 215 -10.54 16.12 -3.32
N ALA A 216 -11.34 15.05 -3.27
CA ALA A 216 -11.12 13.93 -2.36
C ALA A 216 -9.80 13.16 -2.58
N LYS A 217 -9.06 13.35 -3.70
CA LYS A 217 -7.75 12.72 -3.90
C LYS A 217 -6.69 13.26 -2.92
N LYS A 218 -6.87 14.45 -2.33
CA LYS A 218 -6.01 15.01 -1.26
C LYS A 218 -6.35 14.49 0.15
N ILE A 219 -7.08 13.38 0.23
CA ILE A 219 -7.24 12.57 1.45
C ILE A 219 -6.33 11.37 1.32
N TRP A 220 -5.27 11.32 2.11
CA TRP A 220 -4.17 10.36 1.99
C TRP A 220 -4.21 9.32 3.10
N TRP A 221 -5.39 8.76 3.34
CA TRP A 221 -5.55 7.72 4.36
C TRP A 221 -4.94 6.39 3.93
N ASP A 222 -4.59 5.59 4.93
CA ASP A 222 -4.08 4.21 4.77
C ASP A 222 -5.12 3.28 4.10
N LEU A 223 -6.39 3.67 4.17
CA LEU A 223 -7.54 3.01 3.57
C LEU A 223 -8.57 4.06 3.13
N ARG A 224 -9.07 3.96 1.91
CA ARG A 224 -9.99 4.96 1.34
C ARG A 224 -11.10 4.29 0.54
N VAL A 225 -12.35 4.72 0.75
CA VAL A 225 -13.41 4.49 -0.25
C VAL A 225 -13.12 5.44 -1.39
N HIS A 226 -12.77 4.89 -2.55
CA HIS A 226 -12.26 5.71 -3.62
C HIS A 226 -13.38 6.63 -4.17
N PRO A 227 -13.09 7.93 -4.42
CA PRO A 227 -14.12 8.92 -4.75
C PRO A 227 -14.70 8.80 -6.18
N PHE A 228 -13.98 8.17 -7.11
CA PHE A 228 -14.40 8.04 -8.52
C PHE A 228 -14.69 6.60 -8.94
N PHE A 229 -13.81 5.67 -8.56
CA PHE A 229 -14.00 4.23 -8.71
C PHE A 229 -14.76 3.62 -7.53
N ASN A 230 -15.65 2.66 -7.80
CA ASN A 230 -16.33 1.86 -6.78
C ASN A 230 -15.38 0.81 -6.18
N THR A 231 -14.36 1.28 -5.45
CA THR A 231 -13.33 0.45 -4.85
C THR A 231 -13.07 0.85 -3.41
N VAL A 232 -12.62 -0.11 -2.62
CA VAL A 232 -11.87 0.16 -1.38
C VAL A 232 -10.39 0.07 -1.72
N GLU A 233 -9.67 1.14 -1.44
CA GLU A 233 -8.27 1.33 -1.79
C GLU A 233 -7.40 1.27 -0.54
N PHE A 234 -6.52 0.29 -0.48
CA PHE A 234 -5.55 0.05 0.58
C PHE A 234 -4.22 0.70 0.21
N ARG A 235 -3.67 1.56 1.07
CA ARG A 235 -2.47 2.38 0.77
C ARG A 235 -1.38 2.33 1.86
N ILE A 236 -1.56 1.43 2.83
CA ILE A 236 -0.70 1.36 4.03
C ILE A 236 0.69 0.76 3.76
N CYS A 237 0.81 -0.08 2.72
CA CYS A 237 1.95 -0.94 2.50
C CYS A 237 3.18 -0.18 1.96
N ASP A 238 4.37 -0.60 2.38
CA ASP A 238 5.58 -0.37 1.58
C ASP A 238 5.50 -1.22 0.31
N ILE A 239 6.19 -0.81 -0.76
CA ILE A 239 6.31 -1.67 -1.94
C ILE A 239 7.07 -2.97 -1.60
N PRO A 240 6.54 -4.17 -1.92
CA PRO A 240 7.24 -5.44 -1.72
C PRO A 240 8.36 -5.67 -2.74
N MET A 241 9.39 -6.43 -2.33
CA MET A 241 10.54 -6.74 -3.20
C MET A 241 10.16 -7.63 -4.38
N THR A 242 9.23 -8.58 -4.19
CA THR A 242 8.88 -9.58 -5.21
C THR A 242 7.42 -9.46 -5.67
N VAL A 243 7.15 -9.93 -6.89
CA VAL A 243 5.78 -10.02 -7.42
C VAL A 243 4.92 -10.93 -6.54
N GLN A 244 5.46 -12.06 -6.09
CA GLN A 244 4.74 -13.00 -5.25
C GLN A 244 4.27 -12.37 -3.94
N GLU A 245 5.10 -11.55 -3.29
CA GLU A 245 4.70 -10.82 -2.07
C GLU A 245 3.60 -9.79 -2.36
N THR A 246 3.70 -9.04 -3.46
CA THR A 246 2.64 -8.11 -3.90
C THR A 246 1.31 -8.84 -4.09
N ILE A 247 1.31 -9.95 -4.82
CA ILE A 247 0.08 -10.71 -5.09
C ILE A 247 -0.47 -11.38 -3.84
N THR A 248 0.39 -11.81 -2.92
CA THR A 248 -0.02 -12.34 -1.60
C THR A 248 -0.75 -11.27 -0.78
N ILE A 249 -0.21 -10.05 -0.73
CA ILE A 249 -0.82 -8.92 -0.03
C ILE A 249 -2.15 -8.53 -0.70
N THR A 250 -2.19 -8.47 -2.03
CA THR A 250 -3.42 -8.22 -2.80
C THR A 250 -4.50 -9.27 -2.50
N ALA A 251 -4.13 -10.56 -2.49
CA ALA A 251 -5.03 -11.65 -2.16
C ALA A 251 -5.59 -11.53 -0.74
N LEU A 252 -4.77 -11.14 0.24
CA LEU A 252 -5.22 -10.95 1.62
C LEU A 252 -6.25 -9.81 1.72
N PHE A 253 -6.02 -8.68 1.05
CA PHE A 253 -7.01 -7.59 1.03
C PHE A 253 -8.31 -8.00 0.34
N GLN A 254 -8.23 -8.71 -0.79
CA GLN A 254 -9.40 -9.25 -1.49
C GLN A 254 -10.18 -10.23 -0.59
N ALA A 255 -9.48 -11.13 0.11
CA ALA A 255 -10.07 -12.11 1.01
C ALA A 255 -10.71 -11.47 2.26
N ILE A 256 -10.07 -10.45 2.84
CA ILE A 256 -10.66 -9.66 3.95
C ILE A 256 -11.98 -9.02 3.49
N CYS A 257 -11.99 -8.37 2.32
CA CYS A 257 -13.20 -7.79 1.75
C CYS A 257 -14.30 -8.85 1.53
N GLY A 258 -13.95 -9.99 0.93
CA GLY A 258 -14.87 -11.10 0.70
C GLY A 258 -15.43 -11.69 2.00
N LYS A 259 -14.61 -11.80 3.04
CA LYS A 259 -15.03 -12.29 4.36
C LYS A 259 -15.98 -11.32 5.05
N LEU A 260 -15.65 -10.03 5.05
CA LEU A 260 -16.50 -8.99 5.62
C LEU A 260 -17.86 -8.89 4.89
N TYR A 261 -17.86 -9.01 3.57
CA TYR A 261 -19.07 -9.11 2.77
C TYR A 261 -19.92 -10.33 3.14
N LYS A 262 -19.29 -11.51 3.29
CA LYS A 262 -19.98 -12.72 3.74
C LYS A 262 -20.64 -12.53 5.10
N LEU A 263 -19.93 -11.97 6.08
CA LEU A 263 -20.50 -11.66 7.40
C LEU A 263 -21.71 -10.74 7.27
N HIS A 264 -21.59 -9.65 6.51
CA HIS A 264 -22.67 -8.70 6.30
C HIS A 264 -23.92 -9.37 5.71
N SER A 265 -23.75 -10.22 4.69
CA SER A 265 -24.86 -10.97 4.06
C SER A 265 -25.57 -11.94 5.02
N GLN A 266 -24.90 -12.33 6.09
CA GLN A 266 -25.44 -13.19 7.15
C GLN A 266 -26.02 -12.38 8.33
N ASN A 267 -26.13 -11.04 8.18
CA ASN A 267 -26.48 -10.10 9.24
C ASN A 267 -25.52 -10.14 10.43
N LEU A 268 -24.25 -10.47 10.18
CA LEU A 268 -23.16 -10.42 11.14
C LEU A 268 -22.22 -9.24 10.80
N ASN A 269 -21.58 -8.68 11.80
CA ASN A 269 -20.57 -7.63 11.62
C ASN A 269 -19.30 -7.98 12.40
N PHE A 270 -18.16 -7.54 11.88
CA PHE A 270 -16.91 -7.57 12.64
C PHE A 270 -16.92 -6.49 13.73
N GLN A 271 -16.21 -6.71 14.83
CA GLN A 271 -16.15 -5.74 15.93
C GLN A 271 -15.40 -4.48 15.51
N MET A 272 -15.95 -3.33 15.87
CA MET A 272 -15.39 -2.02 15.53
C MET A 272 -14.53 -1.50 16.67
N TYR A 273 -13.30 -1.08 16.34
CA TYR A 273 -12.35 -0.51 17.30
C TYR A 273 -12.09 0.96 17.01
N SER A 274 -11.75 1.72 18.07
CA SER A 274 -11.44 3.14 17.94
C SER A 274 -10.16 3.35 17.12
N ARG A 275 -10.10 4.47 16.39
CA ARG A 275 -8.91 4.83 15.59
C ARG A 275 -7.64 4.88 16.45
N ALA A 276 -7.75 5.35 17.69
CA ALA A 276 -6.62 5.45 18.62
C ALA A 276 -5.98 4.08 18.91
N LEU A 277 -6.80 3.05 19.14
CA LEU A 277 -6.33 1.68 19.35
C LEU A 277 -5.68 1.11 18.08
N LEU A 278 -6.31 1.32 16.93
CA LEU A 278 -5.76 0.84 15.66
C LEU A 278 -4.39 1.48 15.33
N ASN A 279 -4.22 2.75 15.67
CA ASN A 279 -2.95 3.46 15.49
C ASN A 279 -1.83 2.89 16.39
N GLU A 280 -2.14 2.36 17.57
CA GLU A 280 -1.17 1.67 18.41
C GLU A 280 -0.61 0.43 17.69
N ASN A 281 -1.49 -0.40 17.13
CA ASN A 281 -1.06 -1.55 16.33
C ASN A 281 -0.32 -1.13 15.05
N LYS A 282 -0.74 -0.04 14.38
CA LYS A 282 0.01 0.51 13.23
C LYS A 282 1.44 0.88 13.63
N TRP A 283 1.61 1.56 14.77
CA TRP A 283 2.93 1.93 15.26
C TRP A 283 3.78 0.69 15.57
N ARG A 284 3.24 -0.29 16.30
CA ARG A 284 3.92 -1.56 16.61
C ARG A 284 4.34 -2.31 15.35
N ALA A 285 3.45 -2.39 14.36
CA ALA A 285 3.75 -2.99 13.05
C ALA A 285 4.88 -2.24 12.32
N SER A 286 4.85 -0.90 12.29
CA SER A 286 5.91 -0.10 11.66
C SER A 286 7.28 -0.31 12.31
N ARG A 287 7.30 -0.46 13.64
CA ARG A 287 8.52 -0.52 14.44
C ARG A 287 9.15 -1.91 14.47
N TYR A 288 8.33 -2.96 14.56
CA TYR A 288 8.78 -4.31 14.83
C TYR A 288 8.44 -5.33 13.73
N GLY A 289 7.57 -4.97 12.78
CA GLY A 289 7.16 -5.87 11.69
C GLY A 289 6.55 -7.17 12.21
N ILE A 290 6.84 -8.27 11.53
CA ILE A 290 6.31 -9.61 11.86
C ILE A 290 6.93 -10.22 13.12
N ASP A 291 8.09 -9.76 13.57
CA ASP A 291 8.77 -10.28 14.77
C ASP A 291 8.35 -9.56 16.05
N GLY A 292 7.49 -8.54 15.92
CA GLY A 292 6.89 -7.83 17.05
C GLY A 292 5.69 -8.52 17.67
N THR A 293 4.99 -7.74 18.47
CA THR A 293 3.68 -8.06 19.04
C THR A 293 2.68 -6.98 18.64
N LEU A 294 1.44 -7.38 18.36
CA LEU A 294 0.30 -6.48 18.25
C LEU A 294 -0.66 -6.74 19.42
N ILE A 295 -1.59 -5.82 19.65
CA ILE A 295 -2.64 -5.97 20.65
C ILE A 295 -3.80 -6.73 20.01
N ASP A 296 -4.18 -7.85 20.62
CA ASP A 296 -5.48 -8.46 20.41
C ASP A 296 -6.49 -7.73 21.31
N PHE A 297 -7.34 -6.90 20.72
CA PHE A 297 -8.29 -6.10 21.48
C PHE A 297 -9.45 -6.90 22.07
N GLY A 298 -9.69 -8.13 21.60
CA GLY A 298 -10.68 -9.03 22.22
C GLY A 298 -10.12 -9.71 23.47
N LYS A 299 -8.84 -10.09 23.44
CA LYS A 299 -8.12 -10.67 24.59
C LYS A 299 -7.56 -9.62 25.56
N GLU A 300 -7.51 -8.35 25.14
CA GLU A 300 -6.88 -7.23 25.87
C GLU A 300 -5.41 -7.52 26.25
N SER A 301 -4.70 -8.23 25.36
CA SER A 301 -3.32 -8.67 25.59
C SER A 301 -2.45 -8.44 24.37
N GLU A 302 -1.15 -8.31 24.57
CA GLU A 302 -0.21 -8.40 23.46
C GLU A 302 -0.05 -9.86 22.99
N VAL A 303 -0.03 -10.03 21.67
CA VAL A 303 0.10 -11.34 21.01
C VAL A 303 1.16 -11.19 19.93
N ASN A 304 1.94 -12.26 19.71
CA ASN A 304 2.92 -12.29 18.64
C ASN A 304 2.26 -12.01 17.28
N THR A 305 2.85 -11.10 16.49
CA THR A 305 2.27 -10.68 15.20
C THR A 305 2.05 -11.88 14.25
N ARG A 306 2.97 -12.85 14.25
CA ARG A 306 2.87 -14.06 13.40
C ARG A 306 1.64 -14.90 13.77
N VAL A 307 1.35 -15.01 15.08
CA VAL A 307 0.16 -15.73 15.56
C VAL A 307 -1.11 -15.04 15.09
N LEU A 308 -1.20 -13.72 15.19
CA LEU A 308 -2.36 -12.96 14.72
C LEU A 308 -2.53 -13.02 13.19
N ILE A 309 -1.43 -13.13 12.44
CA ILE A 309 -1.49 -13.36 11.00
C ILE A 309 -2.06 -14.76 10.71
N TYR A 310 -1.68 -15.80 11.46
CA TYR A 310 -2.31 -17.12 11.32
C TYR A 310 -3.80 -17.10 11.67
N GLU A 311 -4.20 -16.43 12.75
CA GLU A 311 -5.62 -16.24 13.08
C GLU A 311 -6.37 -15.48 11.96
N LEU A 312 -5.72 -14.53 11.28
CA LEU A 312 -6.27 -13.87 10.10
C LEU A 312 -6.44 -14.83 8.92
N LEU A 313 -5.49 -15.74 8.68
CA LEU A 313 -5.63 -16.76 7.63
C LEU A 313 -6.83 -17.67 7.92
N ASP A 314 -6.97 -18.14 9.16
CA ASP A 314 -8.13 -18.94 9.60
C ASP A 314 -9.44 -18.15 9.45
N PHE A 315 -9.42 -16.85 9.72
CA PHE A 315 -10.59 -15.98 9.58
C PHE A 315 -11.09 -15.90 8.13
N VAL A 316 -10.20 -15.82 7.15
CA VAL A 316 -10.57 -15.69 5.72
C VAL A 316 -10.65 -17.02 4.97
N ASP A 317 -10.24 -18.14 5.55
CA ASP A 317 -10.12 -19.45 4.90
C ASP A 317 -11.36 -19.84 4.09
N ASP A 318 -12.55 -19.64 4.66
CA ASP A 318 -13.83 -20.03 4.07
C ASP A 318 -14.28 -19.19 2.86
N VAL A 319 -13.59 -18.10 2.52
CA VAL A 319 -13.86 -17.32 1.30
C VAL A 319 -12.80 -17.50 0.22
N ILE A 320 -11.61 -18.00 0.57
CA ILE A 320 -10.49 -18.17 -0.38
C ILE A 320 -10.90 -19.04 -1.58
N PRO A 321 -11.61 -20.18 -1.42
CA PRO A 321 -11.99 -21.00 -2.56
C PRO A 321 -12.93 -20.34 -3.56
N HIS A 322 -13.70 -19.36 -3.10
CA HIS A 322 -14.58 -18.59 -3.98
C HIS A 322 -13.83 -17.51 -4.76
N LEU A 323 -12.66 -17.08 -4.27
CA LEU A 323 -11.79 -16.07 -4.89
C LEU A 323 -10.67 -16.69 -5.75
N GLY A 324 -10.44 -18.00 -5.65
CA GLY A 324 -9.39 -18.70 -6.40
C GLY A 324 -7.96 -18.38 -5.94
N SER A 325 -7.80 -17.75 -4.77
CA SER A 325 -6.53 -17.16 -4.33
C SER A 325 -5.71 -18.04 -3.37
N GLN A 326 -6.00 -19.34 -3.25
CA GLN A 326 -5.34 -20.25 -2.31
C GLN A 326 -3.82 -20.28 -2.48
N HIS A 327 -3.37 -20.36 -3.73
CA HIS A 327 -1.94 -20.44 -4.04
C HIS A 327 -1.22 -19.16 -3.58
N ALA A 328 -1.81 -17.98 -3.80
CA ALA A 328 -1.27 -16.71 -3.36
C ALA A 328 -1.27 -16.59 -1.83
N ILE A 329 -2.38 -16.91 -1.17
CA ILE A 329 -2.48 -16.85 0.30
C ILE A 329 -1.49 -17.81 0.98
N SER A 330 -1.27 -19.01 0.42
CA SER A 330 -0.32 -19.98 0.98
C SER A 330 1.12 -19.44 1.04
N HIS A 331 1.45 -18.45 0.23
CA HIS A 331 2.77 -17.81 0.23
C HIS A 331 3.06 -17.01 1.51
N VAL A 332 2.03 -16.66 2.30
CA VAL A 332 2.21 -16.00 3.61
C VAL A 332 3.12 -16.79 4.52
N HIS A 333 3.02 -18.14 4.53
CA HIS A 333 3.90 -18.99 5.33
C HIS A 333 5.38 -18.78 4.99
N LYS A 334 5.68 -18.63 3.69
CA LYS A 334 7.03 -18.37 3.21
C LYS A 334 7.50 -16.95 3.56
N MET A 335 6.62 -15.95 3.46
CA MET A 335 6.94 -14.58 3.91
C MET A 335 7.27 -14.53 5.41
N LEU A 336 6.52 -15.28 6.23
CA LEU A 336 6.81 -15.39 7.65
C LEU A 336 8.14 -16.10 7.89
N GLU A 337 8.41 -17.23 7.23
CA GLU A 337 9.66 -17.98 7.38
C GLU A 337 10.90 -17.17 6.96
N GLN A 338 10.82 -16.47 5.82
CA GLN A 338 11.96 -15.78 5.21
C GLN A 338 12.19 -14.36 5.76
N GLY A 339 11.22 -13.82 6.50
CA GLY A 339 11.23 -12.41 6.88
C GLY A 339 10.74 -11.49 5.76
N THR A 340 10.37 -10.28 6.14
CA THR A 340 9.90 -9.23 5.23
C THR A 340 11.06 -8.63 4.44
N GLY A 341 10.76 -7.71 3.53
CA GLY A 341 11.79 -6.97 2.81
C GLY A 341 12.74 -6.23 3.77
N ALA A 342 12.23 -5.69 4.88
CA ALA A 342 13.04 -5.04 5.90
C ALA A 342 14.03 -6.02 6.57
N ASP A 343 13.58 -7.25 6.88
CA ASP A 343 14.44 -8.27 7.49
C ASP A 343 15.60 -8.65 6.56
N ARG A 344 15.32 -8.78 5.27
CA ARG A 344 16.34 -9.10 4.26
C ARG A 344 17.33 -7.95 4.07
N GLN A 345 16.87 -6.70 4.05
CA GLN A 345 17.77 -5.53 3.99
C GLN A 345 18.67 -5.45 5.24
N LEU A 346 18.10 -5.66 6.44
CA LEU A 346 18.85 -5.62 7.69
C LEU A 346 19.89 -6.73 7.77
N LYS A 347 19.54 -7.95 7.33
CA LYS A 347 20.47 -9.07 7.29
C LYS A 347 21.69 -8.76 6.42
N VAL A 348 21.46 -8.24 5.21
CA VAL A 348 22.56 -7.84 4.31
C VAL A 348 23.41 -6.76 4.98
N PHE A 349 22.80 -5.72 5.55
CA PHE A 349 23.52 -4.66 6.24
C PHE A 349 24.33 -5.17 7.45
N GLU A 350 23.82 -6.14 8.19
CA GLU A 350 24.56 -6.76 9.31
C GLU A 350 25.82 -7.50 8.82
N GLU A 351 25.72 -8.18 7.68
CA GLU A 351 26.80 -8.94 7.03
C GLU A 351 27.84 -8.02 6.35
N THR A 352 27.39 -6.96 5.66
CA THR A 352 28.25 -6.13 4.79
C THR A 352 28.67 -4.81 5.43
N LYS A 353 27.89 -4.29 6.39
CA LYS A 353 27.96 -2.92 6.91
C LYS A 353 27.82 -1.83 5.82
N SER A 354 27.24 -2.18 4.67
CA SER A 354 27.09 -1.30 3.50
C SER A 354 25.73 -1.41 2.85
#